data_AF-A0A183GYH6-F1
#
_entry.id   AF-A0A183GYH6-F1
#
_cell.length_a   1.000
_cell.length_b   1.000
_cell.length_c   1.000
_cell.angle_alpha   90.00
_cell.angle_beta   90.00
_cell.angle_gamma   90.00
#
_symmetry.space_group_name_H-M   'P 1'
#
loop_
_entity.id
_entity.type
_entity.pdbx_description
1 polymer ?
#
loop_
_entity_poly.entity_id
_entity_poly.type
_entity_poly.pdbx_seq_one_letter_code
_entity_poly.pdbx_strand_id
1 'polypeptide(L)'
;MTFRSCSSTLASTFSNGGRNPETGVATTDLYSRCTRSHSGTSAAAPEAAGVFALALEANPKLTWRDLQHLTVLTSTRNSLFDGRCRDLPDLGIEENGRSNVNGINNCTHFEWKMNGVGLEFNHLFGFGVLDAAEMVMLAMVWKTAPPRFHCEAGTIATLHEIPSKGNLVLEMITDACMGTPTEVNYLEHVQAVVTLNSSRRGDTTLYLVSPSGTQTMILSRRPKDNDNKNGFTNWPFMTTHTWGENPRGKWRLVVRFQGSNKNHGMVKKFTLMLHGTKDPPYTDIEPLQGHVNSKLKVVQKAHKRAAFRRRR
;
A
#
# COMPACT_ATOMS: atom_id res chain seq x y z
N MET A 1 16.17 4.42 -8.07
CA MET A 1 14.71 4.40 -8.29
C MET A 1 14.09 5.79 -8.12
N THR A 2 13.39 6.31 -9.13
CA THR A 2 12.45 7.43 -8.97
C THR A 2 11.07 6.85 -8.70
N PHE A 3 10.74 6.64 -7.43
CA PHE A 3 9.39 6.25 -7.02
C PHE A 3 8.43 7.42 -7.23
N ARG A 4 7.32 7.17 -7.92
CA ARG A 4 6.17 8.07 -7.91
C ARG A 4 5.45 7.83 -6.57
N SER A 5 5.56 8.79 -5.65
CA SER A 5 5.10 8.71 -4.26
C SER A 5 3.57 8.57 -4.03
N CYS A 6 2.81 8.09 -5.01
CA CYS A 6 1.38 7.79 -4.87
C CYS A 6 0.95 6.56 -5.68
N SER A 7 1.89 5.75 -6.18
CA SER A 7 1.56 4.44 -6.73
C SER A 7 1.39 3.47 -5.57
N SER A 8 0.32 2.68 -5.56
CA SER A 8 0.17 1.61 -4.58
C SER A 8 1.15 0.49 -4.93
N THR A 9 2.32 0.53 -4.30
CA THR A 9 3.41 -0.41 -4.57
C THR A 9 3.23 -1.66 -3.73
N LEU A 10 3.18 -2.84 -4.36
CA LEU A 10 3.14 -4.13 -3.65
C LEU A 10 4.54 -4.61 -3.28
N ALA A 11 5.50 -4.48 -4.20
CA ALA A 11 6.87 -4.90 -3.99
C ALA A 11 7.81 -4.08 -4.87
N SER A 12 9.09 -4.19 -4.59
CA SER A 12 10.19 -3.66 -5.39
C SER A 12 10.97 -4.79 -6.04
N THR A 13 11.61 -4.50 -7.16
CA THR A 13 12.65 -5.34 -7.76
C THR A 13 13.90 -4.50 -7.94
N PHE A 14 15.00 -5.11 -8.34
CA PHE A 14 16.20 -4.35 -8.58
C PHE A 14 15.99 -3.48 -9.81
N SER A 15 16.37 -2.23 -9.69
CA SER A 15 16.44 -1.33 -10.84
C SER A 15 17.46 -0.27 -10.51
N ASN A 16 18.47 -0.16 -11.37
CA ASN A 16 19.47 0.85 -11.16
C ASN A 16 18.85 2.25 -11.27
N GLY A 17 19.37 3.18 -10.48
CA GLY A 17 19.10 4.60 -10.63
C GLY A 17 20.20 5.46 -10.00
N GLY A 18 21.43 4.93 -9.90
CA GLY A 18 22.61 5.67 -9.47
C GLY A 18 23.29 6.40 -10.64
N ARG A 19 24.17 7.36 -10.31
CA ARG A 19 25.02 8.07 -11.29
C ARG A 19 26.12 7.20 -11.90
N ASN A 20 26.34 5.99 -11.38
CA ASN A 20 27.33 5.07 -11.89
C ASN A 20 26.76 4.28 -13.09
N PRO A 21 27.34 4.42 -14.30
CA PRO A 21 26.92 3.66 -15.49
C PRO A 21 27.09 2.15 -15.35
N GLU A 22 27.94 1.67 -14.44
CA GLU A 22 28.27 0.25 -14.26
C GLU A 22 27.28 -0.52 -13.38
N THR A 23 26.38 0.16 -12.68
CA THR A 23 25.43 -0.49 -11.76
C THR A 23 24.08 -0.79 -12.41
N GLY A 24 23.96 -0.68 -13.74
CA GLY A 24 22.72 -0.87 -14.50
C GLY A 24 22.30 -2.33 -14.63
N VAL A 25 21.07 -2.54 -15.07
CA VAL A 25 20.57 -3.88 -15.40
C VAL A 25 21.19 -4.30 -16.72
N ALA A 26 21.86 -5.46 -16.72
CA ALA A 26 22.42 -6.06 -17.91
C ALA A 26 21.33 -6.77 -18.71
N THR A 27 21.14 -6.38 -19.97
CA THR A 27 20.14 -6.98 -20.86
C THR A 27 20.53 -6.82 -22.33
N THR A 28 19.79 -7.46 -23.23
CA THR A 28 19.95 -7.30 -24.69
C THR A 28 19.54 -5.90 -25.14
N ASP A 29 20.20 -5.39 -26.16
CA ASP A 29 19.97 -4.08 -26.76
C ASP A 29 19.81 -4.21 -28.30
N LEU A 30 19.36 -3.14 -28.95
CA LEU A 30 19.15 -3.09 -30.39
C LEU A 30 20.42 -3.42 -31.18
N TYR A 31 20.24 -3.89 -32.42
CA TYR A 31 21.32 -4.22 -33.35
C TYR A 31 22.26 -5.33 -32.84
N SER A 32 21.69 -6.34 -32.18
CA SER A 32 22.42 -7.48 -31.60
C SER A 32 23.50 -7.05 -30.61
N ARG A 33 23.23 -6.00 -29.84
CA ARG A 33 24.13 -5.49 -28.79
C ARG A 33 23.63 -5.91 -27.41
N CYS A 34 24.46 -5.67 -26.41
CA CYS A 34 24.08 -5.80 -25.01
C CYS A 34 24.26 -4.44 -24.33
N THR A 35 23.38 -4.13 -23.39
CA THR A 35 23.49 -2.96 -22.53
C THR A 35 23.71 -3.40 -21.09
N ARG A 36 24.51 -2.62 -20.34
CA ARG A 36 24.68 -2.75 -18.89
C ARG A 36 24.13 -1.53 -18.16
N SER A 37 23.46 -0.63 -18.86
CA SER A 37 23.03 0.68 -18.35
C SER A 37 21.50 0.83 -18.33
N HIS A 38 20.74 -0.25 -18.57
CA HIS A 38 19.29 -0.19 -18.46
C HIS A 38 18.88 0.12 -17.01
N SER A 39 17.96 1.07 -16.83
CA SER A 39 17.71 1.68 -15.52
C SER A 39 16.28 2.21 -15.39
N GLY A 40 15.92 2.63 -14.18
CA GLY A 40 14.60 3.14 -13.85
C GLY A 40 13.57 2.06 -13.57
N THR A 41 12.35 2.47 -13.20
CA THR A 41 11.24 1.54 -12.90
C THR A 41 10.87 0.66 -14.11
N SER A 42 11.24 1.08 -15.32
CA SER A 42 11.07 0.29 -16.54
C SER A 42 11.96 -0.97 -16.57
N ALA A 43 13.10 -0.97 -15.88
CA ALA A 43 13.96 -2.15 -15.73
C ALA A 43 13.44 -3.12 -14.65
N ALA A 44 12.76 -2.57 -13.63
CA ALA A 44 12.18 -3.33 -12.53
C ALA A 44 11.00 -4.22 -12.98
N ALA A 45 10.13 -3.72 -13.87
CA ALA A 45 8.92 -4.44 -14.26
C ALA A 45 9.19 -5.77 -15.00
N PRO A 46 10.12 -5.84 -15.97
CA PRO A 46 10.52 -7.11 -16.60
C PRO A 46 11.09 -8.13 -15.61
N GLU A 47 11.86 -7.71 -14.59
CA GLU A 47 12.35 -8.61 -13.55
C GLU A 47 11.20 -9.24 -12.77
N ALA A 48 10.21 -8.42 -12.35
CA ALA A 48 9.01 -8.92 -11.68
C ALA A 48 8.23 -9.90 -12.57
N ALA A 49 8.09 -9.58 -13.86
CA ALA A 49 7.42 -10.45 -14.83
C ALA A 49 8.13 -11.81 -14.97
N GLY A 50 9.46 -11.85 -14.97
CA GLY A 50 10.24 -13.09 -14.98
C GLY A 50 10.00 -13.93 -13.71
N VAL A 51 9.95 -13.31 -12.54
CA VAL A 51 9.64 -14.00 -11.28
C VAL A 51 8.21 -14.57 -11.29
N PHE A 52 7.23 -13.80 -11.80
CA PHE A 52 5.86 -14.29 -11.93
C PHE A 52 5.75 -15.45 -12.93
N ALA A 53 6.54 -15.45 -14.01
CA ALA A 53 6.59 -16.56 -14.95
C ALA A 53 7.07 -17.85 -14.26
N LEU A 54 8.11 -17.79 -13.42
CA LEU A 54 8.58 -18.94 -12.63
C LEU A 54 7.51 -19.44 -11.66
N ALA A 55 6.78 -18.54 -11.01
CA ALA A 55 5.69 -18.91 -10.11
C ALA A 55 4.53 -19.60 -10.85
N LEU A 56 4.18 -19.10 -12.03
CA LEU A 56 3.15 -19.69 -12.90
C LEU A 56 3.59 -21.03 -13.49
N GLU A 57 4.88 -21.20 -13.79
CA GLU A 57 5.44 -22.49 -14.20
C GLU A 57 5.31 -23.53 -13.07
N ALA A 58 5.62 -23.13 -11.83
CA ALA A 58 5.46 -23.99 -10.67
C ALA A 58 3.99 -24.30 -10.33
N ASN A 59 3.07 -23.37 -10.60
CA ASN A 59 1.64 -23.58 -10.41
C ASN A 59 0.80 -22.81 -11.46
N PRO A 60 0.41 -23.47 -12.57
CA PRO A 60 -0.35 -22.83 -13.64
C PRO A 60 -1.79 -22.43 -13.26
N LYS A 61 -2.28 -22.84 -12.09
CA LYS A 61 -3.65 -22.54 -11.62
C LYS A 61 -3.73 -21.21 -10.85
N LEU A 62 -2.60 -20.54 -10.63
CA LEU A 62 -2.57 -19.25 -9.94
C LEU A 62 -3.38 -18.21 -10.70
N THR A 63 -4.26 -17.52 -9.99
CA THR A 63 -4.99 -16.36 -10.50
C THR A 63 -4.14 -15.08 -10.38
N TRP A 64 -4.58 -14.01 -11.03
CA TRP A 64 -3.93 -12.70 -10.90
C TRP A 64 -3.89 -12.18 -9.45
N ARG A 65 -4.89 -12.55 -8.62
CA ARG A 65 -4.91 -12.22 -7.18
C ARG A 65 -3.91 -13.06 -6.41
N ASP A 66 -3.82 -14.34 -6.73
CA ASP A 66 -2.87 -15.24 -6.06
C ASP A 66 -1.43 -14.74 -6.21
N LEU A 67 -1.04 -14.26 -7.40
CA LEU A 67 0.27 -13.64 -7.62
C LEU A 67 0.51 -12.41 -6.73
N GLN A 68 -0.52 -11.61 -6.46
CA GLN A 68 -0.41 -10.48 -5.54
C GLN A 68 -0.28 -10.93 -4.09
N HIS A 69 -1.07 -11.92 -3.66
CA HIS A 69 -0.94 -12.52 -2.33
C HIS A 69 0.47 -13.11 -2.12
N LEU A 70 0.97 -13.88 -3.08
CA LEU A 70 2.34 -14.41 -3.07
C LEU A 70 3.34 -13.27 -2.94
N THR A 71 3.22 -12.22 -3.75
CA THR A 71 4.10 -11.03 -3.67
C THR A 71 4.14 -10.44 -2.26
N VAL A 72 2.98 -10.22 -1.64
CA VAL A 72 2.91 -9.67 -0.26
C VAL A 72 3.62 -10.57 0.76
N LEU A 73 3.42 -11.89 0.64
CA LEU A 73 3.89 -12.89 1.59
C LEU A 73 5.35 -13.32 1.38
N THR A 74 5.91 -13.13 0.18
CA THR A 74 7.27 -13.59 -0.13
C THR A 74 8.27 -12.44 -0.28
N SER A 75 7.82 -11.20 -0.47
CA SER A 75 8.73 -10.06 -0.50
C SER A 75 9.48 -9.84 0.81
N THR A 76 10.70 -9.33 0.74
CA THR A 76 11.57 -9.13 1.91
C THR A 76 12.08 -7.70 2.01
N ARG A 77 12.18 -7.16 3.23
CA ARG A 77 12.69 -5.79 3.47
C ARG A 77 14.16 -5.59 3.02
N ASN A 78 14.92 -6.67 2.93
CA ASN A 78 16.39 -6.75 2.74
C ASN A 78 17.07 -5.45 2.26
N SER A 79 17.74 -4.78 3.20
CA SER A 79 18.61 -3.62 2.98
C SER A 79 17.99 -2.41 2.27
N LEU A 80 16.66 -2.31 2.24
CA LEU A 80 15.96 -1.16 1.67
C LEU A 80 15.75 -0.05 2.70
N PHE A 81 16.31 1.12 2.44
CA PHE A 81 16.14 2.33 3.25
C PHE A 81 15.93 3.57 2.36
N ASP A 82 15.11 4.51 2.85
CA ASP A 82 14.92 5.80 2.18
C ASP A 82 16.07 6.74 2.56
N GLY A 83 17.13 6.79 1.76
CA GLY A 83 18.26 7.69 2.00
C GLY A 83 17.96 9.17 1.71
N ARG A 84 16.75 9.53 1.26
CA ARG A 84 16.40 10.92 0.92
C ARG A 84 15.69 11.61 2.06
N CYS A 85 16.12 12.83 2.33
CA CYS A 85 15.42 13.70 3.24
C CYS A 85 14.07 14.14 2.67
N ARG A 86 13.03 14.06 3.50
CA ARG A 86 11.68 14.48 3.14
C ARG A 86 11.09 15.36 4.23
N ASP A 87 10.08 16.11 3.80
CA ASP A 87 9.19 16.87 4.66
C ASP A 87 7.89 16.05 4.78
N LEU A 88 7.85 15.11 5.72
CA LEU A 88 6.66 14.34 6.05
C LEU A 88 6.02 14.99 7.27
N PRO A 89 4.76 15.48 7.17
CA PRO A 89 4.11 16.09 8.31
C PRO A 89 3.80 15.03 9.37
N ASP A 90 4.02 15.38 10.64
CA ASP A 90 3.34 14.70 11.73
C ASP A 90 1.83 15.01 11.63
N LEU A 91 1.03 13.95 11.60
CA LEU A 91 -0.41 14.10 11.57
C LEU A 91 -0.97 14.37 12.97
N GLY A 92 -0.23 14.11 14.05
CA GLY A 92 -0.74 14.28 15.42
C GLY A 92 -1.97 13.42 15.70
N ILE A 93 -2.17 12.36 14.91
CA ILE A 93 -3.22 11.36 15.10
C ILE A 93 -2.59 10.28 15.97
N GLU A 94 -2.44 10.59 17.26
CA GLU A 94 -1.92 9.65 18.24
C GLU A 94 -2.91 8.50 18.46
N GLU A 95 -2.41 7.27 18.53
CA GLU A 95 -3.19 6.13 19.03
C GLU A 95 -2.57 5.41 20.23
N ASN A 96 -1.41 5.85 20.74
CA ASN A 96 -0.87 5.48 22.06
C ASN A 96 0.44 6.26 22.35
N GLY A 97 0.31 7.41 23.00
CA GLY A 97 1.30 8.25 23.70
C GLY A 97 2.79 7.86 23.77
N ARG A 98 3.48 7.70 22.64
CA ARG A 98 4.95 7.72 22.58
C ARG A 98 5.44 8.54 21.39
N SER A 99 5.36 9.86 21.54
CA SER A 99 6.10 10.80 20.70
C SER A 99 7.56 10.79 21.15
N ASN A 100 8.38 9.94 20.53
CA ASN A 100 9.84 10.01 20.65
C ASN A 100 10.34 11.18 19.78
N VAL A 101 10.18 12.41 20.28
CA VAL A 101 10.77 13.60 19.67
C VAL A 101 12.24 13.63 20.04
N ASN A 102 13.06 12.83 19.36
CA ASN A 102 14.50 13.09 19.29
C ASN A 102 14.76 14.09 18.17
N GLY A 103 14.43 15.35 18.46
CA GLY A 103 14.71 16.52 17.63
C GLY A 103 16.20 16.85 17.62
N ILE A 104 16.98 16.10 16.83
CA ILE A 104 18.37 16.48 16.54
C ILE A 104 18.64 16.59 15.02
N ASN A 105 17.78 16.03 14.15
CA ASN A 105 17.90 16.22 12.70
C ASN A 105 16.54 16.61 12.09
N ASN A 106 16.49 17.74 11.39
CA ASN A 106 15.28 18.33 10.79
C ASN A 106 14.80 17.59 9.53
N CYS A 107 14.93 16.26 9.51
CA CYS A 107 14.83 15.43 8.33
C CYS A 107 13.99 14.19 8.60
N THR A 108 12.96 13.95 7.78
CA THR A 108 12.09 12.77 7.90
C THR A 108 12.29 11.82 6.73
N HIS A 109 12.03 10.53 6.96
CA HIS A 109 12.21 9.46 5.99
C HIS A 109 10.97 8.56 5.94
N PHE A 110 10.73 7.88 4.83
CA PHE A 110 9.73 6.81 4.84
C PHE A 110 10.25 5.61 5.62
N GLU A 111 9.77 5.48 6.86
CA GLU A 111 10.08 4.34 7.73
C GLU A 111 9.26 3.10 7.38
N TRP A 112 9.82 1.95 7.71
CA TRP A 112 9.09 0.68 7.68
C TRP A 112 8.07 0.66 8.82
N LYS A 113 6.81 0.35 8.48
CA LYS A 113 5.71 0.26 9.42
C LYS A 113 5.11 -1.13 9.41
N MET A 114 4.51 -1.52 10.53
CA MET A 114 3.75 -2.75 10.66
C MET A 114 2.26 -2.44 10.50
N ASN A 115 1.58 -3.23 9.68
CA ASN A 115 0.13 -3.14 9.56
C ASN A 115 -0.59 -3.95 10.66
N GLY A 116 -1.92 -3.90 10.68
CA GLY A 116 -2.77 -4.52 11.72
C GLY A 116 -2.67 -6.05 11.83
N VAL A 117 -2.14 -6.72 10.82
CA VAL A 117 -1.87 -8.18 10.86
C VAL A 117 -0.41 -8.53 11.05
N GLY A 118 0.47 -7.53 11.21
CA GLY A 118 1.91 -7.71 11.44
C GLY A 118 2.74 -7.88 10.18
N LEU A 119 2.26 -7.37 9.03
CA LEU A 119 3.09 -7.29 7.82
C LEU A 119 3.85 -5.97 7.80
N GLU A 120 5.15 -6.04 7.58
CA GLU A 120 5.99 -4.87 7.33
C GLU A 120 5.72 -4.32 5.93
N PHE A 121 5.51 -3.02 5.85
CA PHE A 121 5.39 -2.29 4.59
C PHE A 121 6.13 -0.96 4.65
N ASN A 122 6.47 -0.44 3.48
CA ASN A 122 7.02 0.88 3.28
C ASN A 122 6.35 1.53 2.07
N HIS A 123 6.07 2.82 2.15
CA HIS A 123 5.40 3.54 1.07
C HIS A 123 6.19 3.51 -0.26
N LEU A 124 7.53 3.54 -0.21
CA LEU A 124 8.37 3.46 -1.40
C LEU A 124 8.50 2.02 -1.89
N PHE A 125 8.67 1.08 -0.97
CA PHE A 125 9.13 -0.26 -1.30
C PHE A 125 8.03 -1.33 -1.32
N GLY A 126 6.79 -0.98 -0.96
CA GLY A 126 5.72 -1.93 -0.72
C GLY A 126 6.06 -2.86 0.45
N PHE A 127 5.83 -4.16 0.26
CA PHE A 127 6.13 -5.20 1.24
C PHE A 127 7.59 -5.70 1.19
N GLY A 128 8.42 -5.16 0.29
CA GLY A 128 9.84 -5.54 0.14
C GLY A 128 10.28 -5.82 -1.29
N VAL A 129 11.53 -6.29 -1.44
CA VAL A 129 12.07 -6.85 -2.67
C VAL A 129 11.39 -8.19 -2.97
N LEU A 130 11.01 -8.43 -4.22
CA LEU A 130 10.55 -9.75 -4.67
C LEU A 130 11.63 -10.82 -4.48
N ASP A 131 11.24 -11.95 -3.90
CA ASP A 131 12.09 -13.13 -3.74
C ASP A 131 11.54 -14.25 -4.63
N ALA A 132 12.31 -14.60 -5.67
CA ALA A 132 11.89 -15.59 -6.66
C ALA A 132 11.81 -17.01 -6.08
N ALA A 133 12.78 -17.39 -5.25
CA ALA A 133 12.83 -18.71 -4.65
C ALA A 133 11.65 -18.87 -3.68
N GLU A 134 11.43 -17.88 -2.82
CA GLU A 134 10.32 -17.90 -1.87
C GLU A 134 8.96 -17.91 -2.56
N MET A 135 8.82 -17.14 -3.65
CA MET A 135 7.60 -17.11 -4.44
C MET A 135 7.30 -18.46 -5.10
N VAL A 136 8.30 -19.11 -5.71
CA VAL A 136 8.13 -20.43 -6.34
C VAL A 136 7.82 -21.49 -5.30
N MET A 137 8.53 -21.52 -4.17
CA MET A 137 8.28 -22.47 -3.09
C MET A 137 6.86 -22.35 -2.52
N LEU A 138 6.37 -21.12 -2.30
CA LEU A 138 5.02 -20.90 -1.82
C LEU A 138 3.96 -21.16 -2.90
N ALA A 139 4.26 -20.89 -4.18
CA ALA A 139 3.38 -21.17 -5.31
C ALA A 139 3.07 -22.67 -5.46
N MET A 140 4.05 -23.55 -5.24
CA MET A 140 3.89 -25.01 -5.35
C MET A 140 2.81 -25.58 -4.41
N VAL A 141 2.63 -24.96 -3.24
CA VAL A 141 1.66 -25.37 -2.21
C VAL A 141 0.46 -24.43 -2.13
N TRP A 142 0.37 -23.45 -3.05
CA TRP A 142 -0.64 -22.40 -2.99
C TRP A 142 -2.05 -22.94 -3.27
N LYS A 143 -3.00 -22.46 -2.47
CA LYS A 143 -4.44 -22.66 -2.70
C LYS A 143 -5.06 -21.35 -3.13
N THR A 144 -5.79 -21.37 -4.24
CA THR A 144 -6.44 -20.19 -4.81
C THR A 144 -7.27 -19.46 -3.77
N ALA A 145 -7.08 -18.14 -3.70
CA ALA A 145 -7.79 -17.29 -2.76
C ALA A 145 -9.32 -17.36 -2.98
N PRO A 146 -10.14 -17.23 -1.92
CA PRO A 146 -11.60 -17.20 -2.03
C PRO A 146 -12.11 -16.12 -3.00
N PRO A 147 -13.38 -16.17 -3.43
CA PRO A 147 -13.97 -15.16 -4.30
C PRO A 147 -13.77 -13.72 -3.79
N ARG A 148 -13.45 -12.81 -4.72
CA ARG A 148 -13.26 -11.39 -4.42
C ARG A 148 -14.61 -10.68 -4.32
N PHE A 149 -14.80 -9.91 -3.28
CA PHE A 149 -15.92 -9.00 -3.11
C PHE A 149 -15.48 -7.53 -3.20
N HIS A 150 -16.46 -6.66 -3.41
CA HIS A 150 -16.29 -5.21 -3.38
C HIS A 150 -17.39 -4.63 -2.51
N CYS A 151 -17.02 -3.98 -1.41
CA CYS A 151 -17.95 -3.36 -0.48
C CYS A 151 -17.79 -1.83 -0.60
N GLU A 152 -18.88 -1.14 -0.95
CA GLU A 152 -18.99 0.29 -0.70
C GLU A 152 -19.27 0.47 0.80
N ALA A 153 -18.20 0.69 1.57
CA ALA A 153 -18.25 0.69 3.02
C ALA A 153 -18.93 1.92 3.62
N GLY A 154 -19.07 2.97 2.82
CA GLY A 154 -19.78 4.19 3.15
C GLY A 154 -19.37 5.37 2.27
N THR A 155 -20.20 6.41 2.29
CA THR A 155 -20.00 7.64 1.53
C THR A 155 -20.32 8.85 2.41
N ILE A 156 -19.39 9.81 2.45
CA ILE A 156 -19.60 11.16 2.99
C ILE A 156 -19.71 12.11 1.81
N ALA A 157 -20.89 12.70 1.60
CA ALA A 157 -21.19 13.62 0.49
C ALA A 157 -21.48 15.07 0.95
N THR A 158 -21.26 15.37 2.23
CA THR A 158 -21.35 16.72 2.77
C THR A 158 -20.07 17.51 2.49
N LEU A 159 -20.23 18.80 2.20
CA LEU A 159 -19.12 19.71 1.93
C LEU A 159 -18.33 19.97 3.22
N HIS A 160 -17.02 19.76 3.16
CA HIS A 160 -16.11 20.06 4.26
C HIS A 160 -14.97 20.95 3.78
N GLU A 161 -14.79 22.08 4.44
CA GLU A 161 -13.67 22.97 4.18
C GLU A 161 -12.36 22.37 4.70
N ILE A 162 -11.30 22.46 3.90
CA ILE A 162 -9.96 22.03 4.28
C ILE A 162 -9.30 23.21 5.03
N PRO A 163 -8.95 23.06 6.32
CA PRO A 163 -8.28 24.11 7.07
C PRO A 163 -6.98 24.56 6.39
N SER A 164 -6.74 25.87 6.38
CA SER A 164 -5.50 26.45 5.84
C SER A 164 -4.24 25.98 6.57
N LYS A 165 -4.39 25.59 7.84
CA LYS A 165 -3.37 24.95 8.69
C LYS A 165 -4.02 23.82 9.50
N GLY A 166 -3.27 22.74 9.71
CA GLY A 166 -3.76 21.56 10.45
C GLY A 166 -4.36 20.50 9.53
N ASN A 167 -5.20 19.64 10.11
CA ASN A 167 -5.82 18.52 9.41
C ASN A 167 -7.34 18.66 9.39
N LEU A 168 -7.96 18.39 8.23
CA LEU A 168 -9.34 17.94 8.17
C LEU A 168 -9.35 16.43 8.37
N VAL A 169 -10.15 15.93 9.31
CA VAL A 169 -10.31 14.49 9.56
C VAL A 169 -11.77 14.12 9.32
N LEU A 170 -12.02 13.31 8.30
CA LEU A 170 -13.33 12.73 8.02
C LEU A 170 -13.37 11.31 8.57
N GLU A 171 -14.22 11.07 9.57
CA GLU A 171 -14.37 9.75 10.19
C GLU A 171 -15.56 8.99 9.58
N MET A 172 -15.39 7.69 9.37
CA MET A 172 -16.43 6.79 8.88
C MET A 172 -16.37 5.48 9.67
N ILE A 173 -17.49 5.05 10.23
CA ILE A 173 -17.61 3.73 10.88
C ILE A 173 -18.31 2.80 9.90
N THR A 174 -17.71 1.64 9.64
CA THR A 174 -18.26 0.64 8.72
C THR A 174 -18.23 -0.77 9.33
N ASP A 175 -19.23 -1.56 9.01
CA ASP A 175 -19.29 -3.00 9.31
C ASP A 175 -18.73 -3.86 8.16
N ALA A 176 -18.22 -3.22 7.11
CA ALA A 176 -17.71 -3.83 5.89
C ALA A 176 -18.73 -4.73 5.17
N CYS A 177 -19.96 -4.23 5.03
CA CYS A 177 -21.07 -4.87 4.33
C CYS A 177 -21.47 -6.22 4.95
N MET A 178 -21.39 -6.31 6.29
CA MET A 178 -21.66 -7.54 7.03
C MET A 178 -23.06 -8.09 6.74
N GLY A 179 -23.15 -9.40 6.49
CA GLY A 179 -24.43 -10.06 6.21
C GLY A 179 -24.96 -9.88 4.79
N THR A 180 -24.26 -9.12 3.94
CA THR A 180 -24.62 -8.96 2.53
C THR A 180 -23.76 -9.84 1.60
N PRO A 181 -24.12 -10.00 0.32
CA PRO A 181 -23.29 -10.71 -0.66
C PRO A 181 -21.93 -10.06 -0.94
N THR A 182 -21.71 -8.81 -0.51
CA THR A 182 -20.46 -8.06 -0.73
C THR A 182 -19.60 -7.94 0.53
N GLU A 183 -19.89 -8.73 1.57
CA GLU A 183 -19.15 -8.74 2.82
C GLU A 183 -17.63 -8.94 2.62
N VAL A 184 -16.82 -8.08 3.25
CA VAL A 184 -15.36 -8.18 3.25
C VAL A 184 -14.84 -8.30 4.68
N ASN A 185 -14.05 -9.35 4.94
CA ASN A 185 -13.44 -9.61 6.25
C ASN A 185 -11.91 -9.56 6.21
N TYR A 186 -11.31 -9.81 5.04
CA TYR A 186 -9.87 -9.83 4.85
C TYR A 186 -9.53 -8.94 3.66
N LEU A 187 -8.87 -7.81 3.93
CA LEU A 187 -8.55 -6.81 2.91
C LEU A 187 -7.48 -7.26 1.90
N GLU A 188 -7.66 -6.83 0.67
CA GLU A 188 -6.63 -6.84 -0.39
C GLU A 188 -6.31 -5.39 -0.78
N HIS A 189 -7.24 -4.74 -1.48
CA HIS A 189 -7.12 -3.36 -1.91
C HIS A 189 -8.13 -2.48 -1.19
N VAL A 190 -7.75 -1.26 -0.88
CA VAL A 190 -8.66 -0.24 -0.37
C VAL A 190 -8.56 0.98 -1.27
N GLN A 191 -9.72 1.53 -1.65
CA GLN A 191 -9.78 2.77 -2.41
C GLN A 191 -10.53 3.84 -1.64
N ALA A 192 -9.95 5.04 -1.59
CA ALA A 192 -10.62 6.27 -1.22
C ALA A 192 -10.97 7.03 -2.50
N VAL A 193 -12.25 6.98 -2.89
CA VAL A 193 -12.74 7.72 -4.06
C VAL A 193 -13.11 9.13 -3.59
N VAL A 194 -12.30 10.11 -3.99
CA VAL A 194 -12.40 11.48 -3.45
C VAL A 194 -12.72 12.47 -4.56
N THR A 195 -13.68 13.35 -4.27
CA THR A 195 -13.94 14.58 -5.03
C THR A 195 -13.60 15.76 -4.14
N LEU A 196 -12.60 16.54 -4.53
CA LEU A 196 -12.17 17.74 -3.82
C LEU A 196 -11.74 18.83 -4.80
N ASN A 197 -11.92 20.09 -4.41
CA ASN A 197 -11.29 21.22 -5.08
C ASN A 197 -10.19 21.82 -4.19
N SER A 198 -9.23 22.49 -4.82
CA SER A 198 -8.10 23.10 -4.15
C SER A 198 -7.55 24.24 -5.00
N SER A 199 -7.15 25.33 -4.36
CA SER A 199 -6.45 26.45 -4.99
C SER A 199 -5.08 26.05 -5.56
N ARG A 200 -4.49 24.96 -5.02
CA ARG A 200 -3.25 24.37 -5.54
C ARG A 200 -3.20 22.88 -5.24
N ARG A 201 -3.52 22.06 -6.24
CA ARG A 201 -3.63 20.61 -6.11
C ARG A 201 -2.35 19.93 -5.61
N GLY A 202 -1.18 20.46 -5.98
CA GLY A 202 0.12 19.92 -5.57
C GLY A 202 0.45 20.05 -4.09
N ASP A 203 -0.19 20.97 -3.37
CA ASP A 203 0.00 21.11 -1.91
C ASP A 203 -1.04 20.33 -1.12
N THR A 204 -2.02 19.70 -1.78
CA THR A 204 -3.01 18.87 -1.09
C THR A 204 -2.43 17.48 -0.87
N THR A 205 -2.50 17.00 0.38
CA THR A 205 -2.07 15.64 0.76
C THR A 205 -3.22 14.89 1.41
N LEU A 206 -3.24 13.58 1.18
CA LEU A 206 -4.28 12.69 1.69
C LEU A 206 -3.64 11.50 2.38
N TYR A 207 -4.17 11.17 3.56
CA TYR A 207 -3.83 9.97 4.30
C TYR A 207 -5.10 9.21 4.66
N LEU A 208 -4.99 7.89 4.65
CA LEU A 208 -6.04 6.98 5.09
C LEU A 208 -5.56 6.22 6.32
N VAL A 209 -6.38 6.15 7.36
CA VAL A 209 -6.09 5.37 8.58
C VAL A 209 -7.12 4.25 8.71
N SER A 210 -6.64 3.02 8.82
CA SER A 210 -7.50 1.84 9.03
C SER A 210 -7.96 1.70 10.49
N PRO A 211 -8.99 0.88 10.76
CA PRO A 211 -9.43 0.57 12.14
C PRO A 211 -8.35 -0.09 13.00
N SER A 212 -7.33 -0.69 12.38
CA SER A 212 -6.20 -1.30 13.08
C SER A 212 -5.05 -0.31 13.34
N GLY A 213 -5.22 0.97 12.98
CA GLY A 213 -4.21 2.02 13.17
C GLY A 213 -3.21 2.17 12.02
N THR A 214 -3.35 1.42 10.92
CA THR A 214 -2.43 1.51 9.78
C THR A 214 -2.65 2.81 9.01
N GLN A 215 -1.70 3.73 9.14
CA GLN A 215 -1.71 5.01 8.45
C GLN A 215 -0.97 4.92 7.11
N THR A 216 -1.67 5.28 6.03
CA THR A 216 -1.12 5.31 4.67
C THR A 216 -1.26 6.67 4.02
N MET A 217 -0.17 7.18 3.45
CA MET A 217 -0.21 8.29 2.50
C MET A 217 -0.72 7.78 1.14
N ILE A 218 -1.86 8.32 0.69
CA ILE A 218 -2.48 7.98 -0.59
C ILE A 218 -2.35 9.11 -1.62
N LEU A 219 -2.05 10.33 -1.18
CA LEU A 219 -1.62 11.44 -2.02
C LEU A 219 -0.49 12.22 -1.34
N SER A 220 0.68 12.20 -1.95
CA SER A 220 1.85 12.98 -1.52
C SER A 220 1.80 14.40 -2.07
N ARG A 221 2.57 15.28 -1.43
CA ARG A 221 2.83 16.62 -1.98
C ARG A 221 3.54 16.50 -3.33
N ARG A 222 3.12 17.32 -4.29
CA ARG A 222 3.65 17.39 -5.66
C ARG A 222 4.00 18.84 -5.98
N PRO A 223 5.21 19.32 -5.62
CA PRO A 223 5.57 20.73 -5.72
C PRO A 223 5.49 21.35 -7.12
N LYS A 224 5.47 20.54 -8.20
CA LYS A 224 5.32 21.02 -9.57
C LYS A 224 3.86 21.08 -10.06
N ASP A 225 2.90 20.56 -9.29
CA ASP A 225 1.49 20.55 -9.65
C ASP A 225 0.80 21.83 -9.16
N ASN A 226 0.78 22.84 -10.03
CA ASN A 226 0.16 24.15 -9.79
C ASN A 226 -1.32 24.20 -10.22
N ASP A 227 -1.97 23.07 -10.49
CA ASP A 227 -3.38 23.05 -10.92
C ASP A 227 -4.29 23.69 -9.86
N ASN A 228 -5.07 24.66 -10.29
CA ASN A 228 -6.02 25.42 -9.46
C ASN A 228 -7.46 25.36 -9.98
N LYS A 229 -7.74 24.53 -11.00
CA LYS A 229 -9.05 24.47 -11.68
C LYS A 229 -9.76 23.14 -11.49
N ASN A 230 -9.02 22.04 -11.61
CA ASN A 230 -9.62 20.73 -11.83
C ASN A 230 -9.75 19.92 -10.54
N GLY A 231 -8.86 20.16 -9.56
CA GLY A 231 -8.85 19.40 -8.30
C GLY A 231 -8.81 17.90 -8.55
N PHE A 232 -9.63 17.15 -7.82
CA PHE A 232 -9.92 15.74 -8.06
C PHE A 232 -11.43 15.55 -8.17
N THR A 233 -11.88 14.77 -9.15
CA THR A 233 -13.28 14.40 -9.33
C THR A 233 -13.40 12.89 -9.42
N ASN A 234 -14.09 12.29 -8.45
CA ASN A 234 -14.26 10.84 -8.29
C ASN A 234 -12.93 10.08 -8.48
N TRP A 235 -11.83 10.59 -7.93
CA TRP A 235 -10.51 10.01 -8.16
C TRP A 235 -10.27 8.85 -7.17
N PRO A 236 -10.03 7.61 -7.65
CA PRO A 236 -9.87 6.44 -6.80
C PRO A 236 -8.42 6.30 -6.31
N PHE A 237 -8.11 6.89 -5.15
CA PHE A 237 -6.80 6.70 -4.53
C PHE A 237 -6.74 5.33 -3.87
N MET A 238 -5.76 4.50 -4.24
CA MET A 238 -5.67 3.11 -3.76
C MET A 238 -4.49 2.89 -2.82
N THR A 239 -4.66 1.97 -1.86
CA THR A 239 -3.57 1.42 -1.05
C THR A 239 -3.69 -0.11 -0.90
N THR A 240 -2.53 -0.75 -0.75
CA THR A 240 -2.34 -2.17 -0.41
C THR A 240 -1.71 -2.37 0.98
N HIS A 241 -1.42 -1.31 1.74
CA HIS A 241 -0.69 -1.44 3.02
C HIS A 241 -1.50 -2.16 4.10
N THR A 242 -2.83 -2.10 4.03
CA THR A 242 -3.76 -2.75 4.96
C THR A 242 -4.06 -4.21 4.56
N TRP A 243 -3.23 -4.82 3.71
CA TRP A 243 -3.45 -6.18 3.22
C TRP A 243 -3.60 -7.18 4.38
N GLY A 244 -4.65 -8.00 4.32
CA GLY A 244 -5.01 -9.00 5.31
C GLY A 244 -5.72 -8.45 6.56
N GLU A 245 -5.86 -7.14 6.75
CA GLU A 245 -6.57 -6.57 7.90
C GLU A 245 -8.07 -6.82 7.85
N ASN A 246 -8.70 -6.78 9.03
CA ASN A 246 -10.14 -6.71 9.15
C ASN A 246 -10.59 -5.25 8.97
N PRO A 247 -11.44 -4.93 7.97
CA PRO A 247 -11.82 -3.55 7.70
C PRO A 247 -12.91 -2.99 8.60
N ARG A 248 -13.48 -3.78 9.53
CA ARG A 248 -14.57 -3.32 10.39
C ARG A 248 -14.09 -2.32 11.44
N GLY A 249 -14.86 -1.26 11.61
CA GLY A 249 -14.60 -0.21 12.60
C GLY A 249 -14.39 1.15 11.96
N LYS A 250 -13.62 1.99 12.64
CA LYS A 250 -13.43 3.39 12.29
C LYS A 250 -12.32 3.59 11.26
N TRP A 251 -12.66 4.16 10.12
CA TRP A 251 -11.73 4.69 9.12
C TRP A 251 -11.64 6.20 9.23
N ARG A 252 -10.46 6.76 8.95
CA ARG A 252 -10.24 8.21 8.91
C ARG A 252 -9.56 8.61 7.61
N LEU A 253 -10.18 9.52 6.86
CA LEU A 253 -9.53 10.24 5.76
C LEU A 253 -9.00 11.56 6.31
N VAL A 254 -7.70 11.77 6.19
CA VAL A 254 -7.01 12.98 6.66
C VAL A 254 -6.61 13.79 5.44
N VAL A 255 -7.11 15.02 5.36
CA VAL A 255 -6.84 15.95 4.27
C VAL A 255 -6.16 17.18 4.83
N ARG A 256 -5.05 17.60 4.21
CA ARG A 256 -4.33 18.81 4.63
C ARG A 256 -3.60 19.48 3.49
N PHE A 257 -3.36 20.77 3.64
CA PHE A 257 -2.39 21.50 2.83
C PHE A 257 -0.99 21.37 3.43
N GLN A 258 0.02 21.24 2.56
CA GLN A 258 1.42 21.20 2.92
C GLN A 258 2.22 22.19 2.07
N GLY A 259 2.96 23.07 2.72
CA GLY A 259 3.75 24.14 2.09
C GLY A 259 3.54 25.47 2.79
N SER A 260 4.23 26.51 2.31
CA SER A 260 4.14 27.87 2.83
C SER A 260 2.93 28.66 2.32
N ASN A 261 2.32 28.20 1.23
CA ASN A 261 1.20 28.90 0.59
C ASN A 261 -0.08 28.76 1.40
N LYS A 262 -0.83 29.85 1.56
CA LYS A 262 -2.21 29.82 2.07
C LYS A 262 -3.12 29.28 0.97
N ASN A 263 -3.44 27.99 1.07
CA ASN A 263 -4.35 27.32 0.16
C ASN A 263 -5.75 27.22 0.76
N HIS A 264 -6.75 27.12 -0.12
CA HIS A 264 -8.15 26.90 0.24
C HIS A 264 -8.75 25.82 -0.65
N GLY A 265 -9.74 25.10 -0.16
CA GLY A 265 -10.35 23.99 -0.86
C GLY A 265 -11.38 23.28 0.00
N MET A 266 -12.18 22.43 -0.63
CA MET A 266 -13.24 21.69 0.01
C MET A 266 -13.24 20.25 -0.48
N VAL A 267 -13.45 19.31 0.45
CA VAL A 267 -13.83 17.94 0.11
C VAL A 267 -15.33 17.93 -0.11
N LYS A 268 -15.75 17.50 -1.30
CA LYS A 268 -17.17 17.42 -1.70
C LYS A 268 -17.74 16.02 -1.49
N LYS A 269 -16.92 15.00 -1.75
CA LYS A 269 -17.32 13.60 -1.62
C LYS A 269 -16.13 12.73 -1.26
N PHE A 270 -16.34 11.80 -0.34
CA PHE A 270 -15.43 10.72 -0.02
C PHE A 270 -16.22 9.41 0.09
N THR A 271 -15.90 8.45 -0.76
CA THR A 271 -16.44 7.08 -0.71
C THR A 271 -15.31 6.10 -0.40
N LEU A 272 -15.54 5.23 0.57
CA LEU A 272 -14.59 4.17 0.94
C LEU A 272 -15.00 2.86 0.25
N MET A 273 -14.12 2.35 -0.61
CA MET A 273 -14.30 1.06 -1.29
C MET A 273 -13.32 0.03 -0.75
N LEU A 274 -13.83 -1.10 -0.31
CA LEU A 274 -13.05 -2.21 0.22
C LEU A 274 -13.09 -3.39 -0.74
N HIS A 275 -11.93 -3.95 -1.06
CA HIS A 275 -11.80 -5.14 -1.88
C HIS A 275 -11.11 -6.23 -1.08
N GLY A 276 -11.62 -7.44 -1.16
CA GLY A 276 -11.04 -8.57 -0.45
C GLY A 276 -11.95 -9.79 -0.40
N THR A 277 -11.78 -10.63 0.60
CA THR A 277 -12.54 -11.87 0.76
C THR A 277 -13.40 -11.85 2.01
N LYS A 278 -14.52 -12.60 1.97
CA LYS A 278 -15.32 -12.93 3.14
C LYS A 278 -14.65 -14.03 3.98
N ASP A 279 -14.14 -15.05 3.31
CA ASP A 279 -13.50 -16.23 3.90
C ASP A 279 -11.98 -16.04 4.04
N PRO A 280 -11.34 -16.68 5.03
CA PRO A 280 -9.91 -16.53 5.26
C PRO A 280 -9.09 -17.10 4.10
N PRO A 281 -8.16 -16.33 3.50
CA PRO A 281 -7.44 -16.76 2.31
C PRO A 281 -6.28 -17.74 2.57
N TYR A 282 -5.89 -17.96 3.83
CA TYR A 282 -4.64 -18.67 4.17
C TYR A 282 -4.80 -19.85 5.14
N THR A 283 -6.02 -20.29 5.48
CA THR A 283 -6.23 -21.30 6.55
C THR A 283 -5.52 -22.62 6.31
N ASP A 284 -5.47 -23.06 5.05
CA ASP A 284 -5.08 -24.42 4.68
C ASP A 284 -3.79 -24.46 3.85
N ILE A 285 -2.96 -23.41 3.94
CA ILE A 285 -1.67 -23.33 3.27
C ILE A 285 -0.58 -23.68 4.28
N GLU A 286 0.08 -24.80 4.04
CA GLU A 286 1.26 -25.22 4.78
C GLU A 286 2.49 -25.08 3.87
N PRO A 287 3.57 -24.42 4.34
CA PRO A 287 4.83 -24.38 3.59
C PRO A 287 5.38 -25.79 3.30
N LEU A 288 6.25 -25.88 2.30
CA LEU A 288 7.01 -27.11 2.01
C LEU A 288 7.73 -27.62 3.27
N GLN A 289 7.84 -28.94 3.40
CA GLN A 289 8.41 -29.57 4.59
C GLN A 289 9.83 -29.07 4.86
N GLY A 290 10.07 -28.57 6.07
CA GLY A 290 11.37 -27.99 6.47
C GLY A 290 11.55 -26.50 6.11
N HIS A 291 10.61 -25.91 5.37
CA HIS A 291 10.62 -24.49 5.03
C HIS A 291 9.66 -23.68 5.92
N VAL A 292 10.02 -22.43 6.23
CA VAL A 292 9.20 -21.55 7.06
C VAL A 292 9.01 -20.21 6.37
N ASN A 293 7.79 -19.94 5.90
CA ASN A 293 7.40 -18.60 5.47
C ASN A 293 6.95 -17.77 6.70
N SER A 294 7.78 -16.82 7.12
CA SER A 294 7.56 -16.02 8.34
C SER A 294 6.31 -15.14 8.25
N LYS A 295 6.08 -14.49 7.11
CA LYS A 295 4.93 -13.60 6.88
C LYS A 295 3.61 -14.37 6.87
N LEU A 296 3.54 -15.50 6.17
CA LEU A 296 2.38 -16.37 6.15
C LEU A 296 2.00 -16.80 7.58
N LYS A 297 2.98 -17.26 8.36
CA LYS A 297 2.76 -17.66 9.76
C LYS A 297 2.24 -16.52 10.63
N VAL A 298 2.78 -15.31 10.46
CA VAL A 298 2.34 -14.12 11.18
C VAL A 298 0.88 -13.79 10.84
N VAL A 299 0.53 -13.74 9.56
CA VAL A 299 -0.83 -13.40 9.13
C VAL A 299 -1.85 -14.47 9.52
N GLN A 300 -1.52 -15.76 9.34
CA GLN A 300 -2.35 -16.87 9.81
C GLN A 300 -2.62 -16.77 11.31
N LYS A 301 -1.61 -16.44 12.12
CA LYS A 301 -1.76 -16.24 13.57
C LYS A 301 -2.66 -15.05 13.89
N ALA A 302 -2.54 -13.95 13.15
CA ALA A 302 -3.41 -12.78 13.30
C ALA A 302 -4.87 -13.11 12.95
N HIS A 303 -5.11 -13.81 11.84
CA HIS A 303 -6.44 -14.23 11.39
C HIS A 303 -7.11 -15.20 12.37
N LYS A 304 -6.37 -16.17 12.91
CA LYS A 304 -6.85 -17.09 13.96
C LYS A 304 -7.27 -16.34 15.23
N ARG A 305 -6.48 -15.34 15.66
CA ARG A 305 -6.80 -14.50 16.83
C ARG A 305 -8.06 -13.66 16.60
N ALA A 306 -8.21 -13.07 15.41
CA ALA A 306 -9.39 -12.27 15.06
C ALA A 306 -10.67 -13.14 15.02
N ALA A 307 -10.58 -14.36 14.49
CA ALA A 307 -11.70 -15.30 14.48
C ALA A 307 -12.13 -15.70 15.90
N PHE A 308 -11.19 -15.90 16.83
CA PHE A 308 -11.51 -16.20 18.23
C PHE A 308 -12.22 -15.05 18.94
N ARG A 309 -11.80 -13.80 18.69
CA ARG A 309 -12.43 -12.60 19.27
C ARG A 309 -13.88 -12.38 18.79
N ARG A 310 -14.27 -12.91 17.63
CA ARG A 310 -15.65 -12.83 17.11
C ARG A 310 -16.62 -13.83 17.74
N ARG A 311 -16.10 -14.90 18.35
CA ARG A 311 -16.92 -15.96 18.97
C ARG A 311 -17.21 -15.72 20.46
N ARG A 312 -16.63 -14.68 21.03
CA ARG A 312 -16.90 -14.17 22.38
C ARG A 312 -17.66 -12.86 22.28
#